data_AF-A0A512HMN7-F1
#
_entry.id   AF-A0A512HMN7-F1
#
_cell.length_a   1.000
_cell.length_b   1.000
_cell.length_c   1.000
_cell.angle_alpha   90.00
_cell.angle_beta   90.00
_cell.angle_gamma   90.00
#
_symmetry.space_group_name_H-M   'P 1'
#
loop_
_entity.id
_entity.type
_entity.pdbx_description
1 polymer ?
#
loop_
_entity_poly.entity_id
_entity_poly.type
_entity_poly.pdbx_seq_one_letter_code
_entity_poly.pdbx_strand_id
1 'polypeptide(L)'
;MRLNNSTRDFMLGDVSNVFVQMLQQLREAGVRFGFISDTRGMDGGTHGSSEFVALTRILDDLLKTRGAVPDFWMRWGTFLQEPALLQVRDGRRRRVTANTVLRAIEWYGVEKKETILVSSTAAGLLAASEAGITGIHYFGVQGDQPVPSPLETNPQFPYPSETMEARWLNDEIQRILSSNRRRSA
;
A
#
# COMPACT_ATOMS: atom_id res chain seq x y z
N MET A 1 25.38 31.16 -3.54
CA MET A 1 25.35 29.86 -4.26
C MET A 1 23.90 29.38 -4.26
N ARG A 2 23.29 29.24 -5.44
CA ARG A 2 21.93 28.69 -5.60
C ARG A 2 22.06 27.16 -5.57
N LEU A 3 21.37 26.48 -4.66
CA LEU A 3 21.15 25.04 -4.79
C LEU A 3 20.19 24.84 -5.95
N ASN A 4 20.72 24.30 -7.05
CA ASN A 4 19.92 23.72 -8.12
C ASN A 4 19.29 22.45 -7.53
N ASN A 5 18.06 22.54 -7.02
CA ASN A 5 17.21 21.37 -6.86
C ASN A 5 16.87 20.90 -8.27
N SER A 6 17.69 20.00 -8.82
CA SER A 6 17.27 19.21 -9.97
C SER A 6 16.08 18.37 -9.50
N THR A 7 14.88 18.77 -9.90
CA THR A 7 13.71 17.91 -9.90
C THR A 7 14.12 16.62 -10.60
N ARG A 8 14.31 15.53 -9.86
CA ARG A 8 14.41 14.21 -10.51
C ARG A 8 13.08 14.02 -11.21
N ASP A 9 13.10 14.05 -12.53
CA ASP A 9 11.93 13.64 -13.29
C ASP A 9 11.70 12.16 -12.96
N PHE A 10 10.63 11.86 -12.21
CA PHE A 10 10.20 10.48 -11.98
C PHE A 10 9.89 9.87 -13.35
N MET A 11 10.69 8.89 -13.77
CA MET A 11 10.55 8.26 -15.06
C MET A 11 9.68 7.01 -14.94
N LEU A 12 9.02 6.63 -16.03
CA LEU A 12 8.21 5.40 -16.10
C LEU A 12 9.02 4.15 -15.70
N GLY A 13 10.35 4.18 -15.86
CA GLY A 13 11.28 3.11 -15.48
C GLY A 13 11.50 2.95 -13.98
N ASP A 14 11.09 3.94 -13.17
CA ASP A 14 11.16 3.87 -11.71
C ASP A 14 9.99 3.08 -11.11
N VAL A 15 8.98 2.76 -11.93
CA VAL A 15 7.81 1.97 -11.54
C VAL A 15 7.93 0.57 -12.15
N SER A 16 7.79 -0.44 -11.30
CA SER A 16 7.80 -1.85 -11.72
C SER A 16 6.72 -2.14 -12.77
N ASN A 17 7.15 -2.53 -13.99
CA ASN A 17 6.22 -2.94 -15.05
C ASN A 17 5.41 -4.18 -14.65
N VAL A 18 6.02 -5.09 -13.91
CA VAL A 18 5.35 -6.31 -13.41
C VAL A 18 4.25 -5.94 -12.43
N PHE A 19 4.54 -5.03 -11.50
CA PHE A 19 3.54 -4.54 -10.56
C PHE A 19 2.40 -3.81 -11.26
N VAL A 20 2.70 -2.95 -12.25
CA VAL A 20 1.66 -2.26 -13.03
C VAL A 20 0.78 -3.25 -13.79
N GLN A 21 1.37 -4.29 -14.38
CA GLN A 21 0.61 -5.35 -15.05
C GLN A 21 -0.32 -6.08 -14.08
N MET A 22 0.12 -6.34 -12.84
CA MET A 22 -0.72 -6.91 -11.80
C MET A 22 -1.91 -6.01 -11.45
N LEU A 23 -1.69 -4.70 -11.29
CA LEU A 23 -2.77 -3.73 -11.04
C LEU A 23 -3.77 -3.67 -12.19
N GLN A 24 -3.29 -3.75 -13.43
CA GLN A 24 -4.15 -3.81 -14.61
C GLN A 24 -5.03 -5.06 -14.56
N GLN A 25 -4.48 -6.24 -14.24
CA GLN A 25 -5.25 -7.48 -14.10
C GLN A 25 -6.32 -7.38 -13.01
N LEU A 26 -6.02 -6.73 -11.88
CA LEU A 26 -7.02 -6.45 -10.84
C LEU A 26 -8.16 -5.59 -11.37
N ARG A 27 -7.83 -4.52 -12.13
CA ARG A 27 -8.84 -3.63 -12.73
C ARG A 27 -9.73 -4.38 -13.73
N GLU A 28 -9.13 -5.18 -14.61
CA GLU A 28 -9.84 -6.00 -15.60
C GLU A 28 -10.77 -7.04 -14.94
N ALA A 29 -10.38 -7.56 -13.78
CA ALA A 29 -11.21 -8.45 -12.96
C ALA A 29 -12.31 -7.71 -12.16
N GLY A 30 -12.44 -6.39 -12.30
CA GLY A 30 -13.40 -5.57 -11.58
C GLY A 30 -13.06 -5.35 -10.11
N VAL A 31 -11.80 -5.57 -9.70
CA VAL A 31 -11.33 -5.32 -8.34
C VAL A 31 -10.96 -3.85 -8.21
N ARG A 32 -11.60 -3.15 -7.27
CA ARG A 32 -11.24 -1.78 -6.87
C ARG A 32 -10.01 -1.81 -5.98
N PHE A 33 -9.08 -0.89 -6.19
CA PHE A 33 -7.85 -0.77 -5.39
C PHE A 33 -7.43 0.69 -5.23
N GLY A 34 -6.69 0.96 -4.17
CA GLY A 34 -6.11 2.27 -3.91
C GLY A 34 -4.91 2.16 -3.00
N PHE A 35 -4.22 3.28 -2.81
CA PHE A 35 -2.96 3.32 -2.09
C PHE A 35 -3.07 4.15 -0.81
N ILE A 36 -2.48 3.63 0.26
CA ILE A 36 -2.31 4.35 1.52
C ILE A 36 -0.80 4.46 1.77
N SER A 37 -0.28 5.69 1.75
CA SER A 37 1.14 5.97 1.97
C SER A 37 1.37 6.52 3.38
N ASP A 38 2.36 5.99 4.11
CA ASP A 38 2.77 6.59 5.38
C ASP A 38 3.67 7.81 5.17
N THR A 39 3.86 8.62 6.21
CA THR A 39 4.76 9.78 6.12
C THR A 39 6.20 9.34 5.86
N ARG A 40 6.60 8.12 6.24
CA ARG A 40 7.97 7.61 6.01
C ARG A 40 8.27 7.33 4.53
N GLY A 41 7.29 6.88 3.75
CA GLY A 41 7.36 6.82 2.29
C GLY A 41 7.45 8.21 1.64
N MET A 42 7.15 9.27 2.39
CA MET A 42 7.26 10.68 1.99
C MET A 42 8.47 11.39 2.64
N ASP A 43 9.14 10.78 3.62
CA ASP A 43 10.23 11.37 4.43
C ASP A 43 11.58 11.41 3.70
N GLY A 44 11.64 10.98 2.43
CA GLY A 44 12.79 11.18 1.51
C GLY A 44 13.14 12.65 1.24
N GLY A 45 12.36 13.57 1.80
CA GLY A 45 12.69 14.95 2.10
C GLY A 45 11.48 15.57 2.79
N THR A 46 11.66 16.67 3.50
CA THR A 46 10.62 17.39 4.26
C THR A 46 9.49 17.92 3.37
N HIS A 47 8.59 17.06 2.91
CA HIS A 47 7.63 17.39 1.85
C HIS A 47 6.17 17.33 2.33
N GLY A 48 5.41 18.40 2.03
CA GLY A 48 4.09 18.74 2.59
C GLY A 48 2.90 18.08 1.88
N SER A 49 1.70 18.67 2.02
CA SER A 49 0.48 18.18 1.35
C SER A 49 0.48 18.44 -0.16
N SER A 50 1.12 19.52 -0.62
CA SER A 50 1.18 19.90 -2.03
C SER A 50 2.01 18.92 -2.87
N GLU A 51 3.13 18.44 -2.34
CA GLU A 51 3.99 17.49 -3.05
C GLU A 51 3.38 16.09 -3.11
N PHE A 52 2.64 15.68 -2.08
CA PHE A 52 1.83 14.45 -2.18
C PHE A 52 0.82 14.53 -3.30
N VAL A 53 0.12 15.66 -3.43
CA VAL A 53 -0.83 15.87 -4.55
C VAL A 53 -0.10 15.87 -5.89
N ALA A 54 1.07 16.50 -5.99
CA ALA A 54 1.85 16.51 -7.22
C ALA A 54 2.36 15.11 -7.60
N LEU A 55 2.91 14.35 -6.65
CA LEU A 55 3.43 13.00 -6.89
C LEU A 55 2.31 12.02 -7.25
N THR A 56 1.20 12.04 -6.52
CA THR A 56 0.06 11.17 -6.81
C THR A 56 -0.56 11.47 -8.17
N ARG A 57 -0.57 12.73 -8.61
CA ARG A 57 -0.96 13.09 -10.00
C ARG A 57 -0.04 12.49 -11.05
N ILE A 58 1.27 12.56 -10.84
CA ILE A 58 2.24 11.95 -11.75
C ILE A 58 2.03 10.43 -11.80
N LEU A 59 1.89 9.77 -10.65
CA LEU A 59 1.63 8.34 -10.57
C LEU A 59 0.30 7.96 -11.22
N ASP A 60 -0.76 8.76 -11.05
CA ASP A 60 -2.04 8.56 -11.72
C ASP A 60 -1.91 8.63 -13.24
N ASP A 61 -1.21 9.64 -13.76
CA ASP A 61 -1.00 9.76 -15.20
C ASP A 61 -0.22 8.56 -15.75
N LEU A 62 0.83 8.13 -15.06
CA LEU A 62 1.61 6.95 -15.42
C LEU A 62 0.74 5.69 -15.45
N LEU A 63 0.00 5.42 -14.38
CA LEU A 63 -0.86 4.24 -14.26
C LEU A 63 -2.03 4.28 -15.24
N LYS A 64 -2.54 5.48 -15.56
CA LYS A 64 -3.60 5.69 -16.55
C LYS A 64 -3.19 5.27 -17.94
N THR A 65 -1.95 5.57 -18.36
CA THR A 65 -1.46 5.10 -19.67
C THR A 65 -1.45 3.57 -19.81
N ARG A 66 -1.48 2.84 -18.68
CA ARG A 66 -1.43 1.38 -18.60
C ARG A 66 -2.76 0.76 -18.17
N GLY A 67 -3.84 1.53 -18.06
CA GLY A 67 -5.14 1.02 -17.62
C GLY A 67 -5.21 0.61 -16.14
N ALA A 68 -4.25 1.06 -15.32
CA ALA A 68 -4.06 0.64 -13.93
C ALA A 68 -4.35 1.77 -12.92
N VAL A 69 -5.26 2.70 -13.25
CA VAL A 69 -5.59 3.84 -12.37
C VAL A 69 -6.16 3.34 -11.04
N PRO A 70 -5.67 3.81 -9.88
CA PRO A 70 -6.26 3.50 -8.58
C PRO A 70 -7.56 4.30 -8.37
N ASP A 71 -8.46 3.76 -7.54
CA ASP A 71 -9.67 4.46 -7.13
C ASP A 71 -9.37 5.57 -6.11
N PHE A 72 -8.24 5.50 -5.40
CA PHE A 72 -7.86 6.48 -4.39
C PHE A 72 -6.39 6.52 -3.98
N TRP A 73 -6.02 7.66 -3.42
CA TRP A 73 -4.78 7.89 -2.68
C TRP A 73 -5.10 8.47 -1.31
N MET A 74 -4.56 7.87 -0.25
CA MET A 74 -4.71 8.36 1.12
C MET A 74 -3.35 8.42 1.81
N ARG A 75 -3.21 9.36 2.75
CA ARG A 75 -2.05 9.41 3.64
C ARG A 75 -2.39 8.71 4.95
N TRP A 76 -1.45 7.97 5.50
CA TRP A 76 -1.58 7.36 6.82
C TRP A 76 -1.61 8.47 7.88
N GLY A 77 -2.51 8.38 8.86
CA GLY A 77 -2.52 9.28 10.01
C GLY A 77 -3.07 10.69 9.75
N THR A 78 -3.57 11.00 8.55
CA THR A 78 -4.18 12.33 8.25
C THR A 78 -5.43 12.60 9.11
N PHE A 79 -6.01 11.56 9.69
CA PHE A 79 -7.27 11.61 10.43
C PHE A 79 -7.09 11.48 11.94
N LEU A 80 -5.88 11.74 12.46
CA LEU A 80 -5.60 11.73 13.90
C LEU A 80 -6.23 12.91 14.66
N GLN A 81 -6.84 13.88 13.96
CA GLN A 81 -7.42 15.07 14.57
C GLN A 81 -8.96 15.06 14.53
N GLU A 82 -9.57 14.39 15.49
CA GLU A 82 -10.78 14.95 16.11
C GLU A 82 -10.60 14.89 17.64
N PRO A 83 -10.53 16.05 18.34
CA PRO A 83 -10.43 16.11 19.80
C PRO A 83 -11.78 15.94 20.50
N ALA A 84 -12.80 15.40 19.83
CA ALA A 84 -14.08 15.13 20.47
C ALA A 84 -14.02 13.82 21.28
N LEU A 85 -14.29 13.96 22.57
CA LEU A 85 -14.54 12.89 23.55
C LEU A 85 -13.28 12.20 24.08
N LEU A 86 -12.59 12.95 24.94
CA LEU A 86 -11.88 12.40 26.10
C LEU A 86 -12.72 11.30 26.79
N GLN A 87 -12.00 10.26 27.25
CA GLN A 87 -12.43 9.16 28.12
C GLN A 87 -13.03 7.92 27.42
N VAL A 88 -12.17 6.92 27.12
CA VAL A 88 -12.27 5.52 27.59
C VAL A 88 -10.90 4.85 27.34
N ARG A 89 -10.32 4.31 28.42
CA ARG A 89 -8.98 3.69 28.53
C ARG A 89 -8.99 2.30 27.86
N ASP A 90 -7.85 1.90 27.29
CA ASP A 90 -7.53 0.63 26.61
C ASP A 90 -8.12 0.31 25.22
N GLY A 91 -9.35 0.71 24.88
CA GLY A 91 -9.92 0.41 23.54
C GLY A 91 -9.46 1.34 22.40
N ARG A 92 -9.05 2.57 22.74
CA ARG A 92 -8.83 3.65 21.75
C ARG A 92 -7.52 3.51 20.99
N ARG A 93 -6.45 3.03 21.62
CA ARG A 93 -5.11 2.92 20.98
C ARG A 93 -5.11 1.91 19.82
N ARG A 94 -5.85 0.81 19.96
CA ARG A 94 -6.10 -0.19 18.90
C ARG A 94 -6.95 0.35 17.74
N ARG A 95 -7.77 1.37 17.96
CA ARG A 95 -8.61 1.93 16.89
C ARG A 95 -7.87 2.98 16.07
N VAL A 96 -6.93 3.68 16.69
CA VAL A 96 -6.13 4.77 16.07
C VAL A 96 -5.34 4.27 14.85
N THR A 97 -4.76 3.08 14.95
CA THR A 97 -4.02 2.39 13.88
C THR A 97 -4.92 1.99 12.71
N ALA A 98 -6.13 1.51 12.99
CA ALA A 98 -7.11 1.12 11.98
C ALA A 98 -7.89 2.29 11.33
N ASN A 99 -7.84 3.50 11.90
CA ASN A 99 -8.71 4.62 11.50
C ASN A 99 -8.63 4.95 10.00
N THR A 100 -7.43 4.99 9.41
CA THR A 100 -7.26 5.28 7.97
C THR A 100 -7.93 4.21 7.11
N VAL A 101 -7.76 2.94 7.48
CA VAL A 101 -8.35 1.79 6.77
C VAL A 101 -9.87 1.81 6.90
N LEU A 102 -10.39 2.04 8.11
CA LEU A 102 -11.84 2.14 8.35
C LEU A 102 -12.49 3.28 7.55
N ARG A 103 -11.81 4.43 7.41
CA ARG A 103 -12.31 5.52 6.55
C ARG A 103 -12.28 5.17 5.07
N ALA A 104 -11.23 4.48 4.58
CA ALA A 104 -11.21 4.00 3.21
C ALA A 104 -12.42 3.08 2.94
N ILE A 105 -12.70 2.16 3.87
CA ILE A 105 -13.84 1.25 3.78
C ILE A 105 -15.16 2.02 3.69
N GLU A 106 -15.34 3.03 4.55
CA GLU A 106 -16.52 3.89 4.59
C GLU A 106 -16.70 4.72 3.31
N TRP A 107 -15.67 5.48 2.91
CA TRP A 107 -15.75 6.40 1.77
C TRP A 107 -15.95 5.69 0.43
N TYR A 108 -15.35 4.52 0.26
CA TYR A 108 -15.43 3.76 -0.98
C TYR A 108 -16.55 2.70 -0.96
N GLY A 109 -17.34 2.63 0.13
CA GLY A 109 -18.50 1.76 0.24
C GLY A 109 -18.15 0.30 -0.04
N VAL A 110 -17.07 -0.20 0.57
CA VAL A 110 -16.66 -1.61 0.48
C VAL A 110 -17.05 -2.34 1.76
N GLU A 111 -17.46 -3.60 1.66
CA GLU A 111 -17.70 -4.41 2.84
C GLU A 111 -16.38 -4.88 3.45
N LYS A 112 -16.30 -4.91 4.78
CA LYS A 112 -15.08 -5.34 5.51
C LYS A 112 -14.59 -6.72 5.07
N LYS A 113 -15.51 -7.67 4.89
CA LYS A 113 -15.18 -9.03 4.44
C LYS A 113 -14.69 -9.10 3.00
N GLU A 114 -14.89 -8.06 2.19
CA GLU A 114 -14.41 -7.96 0.81
C GLU A 114 -13.17 -7.05 0.70
N THR A 115 -12.70 -6.53 1.84
CA THR A 115 -11.56 -5.62 1.88
C THR A 115 -10.29 -6.38 2.24
N ILE A 116 -9.23 -6.12 1.48
CA ILE A 116 -7.89 -6.66 1.72
C ILE A 116 -6.93 -5.48 1.90
N LEU A 117 -6.11 -5.52 2.94
CA LEU A 117 -4.97 -4.62 3.09
C LEU A 117 -3.68 -5.37 2.81
N VAL A 118 -2.94 -4.92 1.81
CA VAL A 118 -1.59 -5.41 1.51
C VAL A 118 -0.59 -4.48 2.19
N SER A 119 0.31 -5.00 3.03
CA SER A 119 1.32 -4.18 3.72
C SER A 119 2.61 -4.94 3.97
N SER A 120 3.73 -4.23 3.89
CA SER A 120 5.06 -4.72 4.29
C SER A 120 5.39 -4.45 5.76
N THR A 121 4.49 -3.78 6.49
CA THR A 121 4.75 -3.35 7.86
C THR A 121 3.85 -4.07 8.86
N ALA A 122 4.40 -4.39 10.03
CA ALA A 122 3.63 -4.93 11.14
C ALA A 122 2.50 -3.96 11.57
N ALA A 123 2.71 -2.64 11.45
CA ALA A 123 1.70 -1.64 11.76
C ALA A 123 0.49 -1.71 10.80
N GLY A 124 0.73 -1.90 9.50
CA GLY A 124 -0.33 -2.12 8.52
C GLY A 124 -1.10 -3.42 8.79
N LEU A 125 -0.41 -4.51 9.06
CA LEU A 125 -1.07 -5.79 9.40
C LEU A 125 -1.90 -5.70 10.67
N LEU A 126 -1.40 -5.01 11.70
CA LEU A 126 -2.15 -4.76 12.93
C LEU A 126 -3.42 -3.94 12.63
N ALA A 127 -3.31 -2.89 11.81
CA ALA A 127 -4.46 -2.08 11.41
C ALA A 127 -5.51 -2.89 10.63
N ALA A 128 -5.10 -3.84 9.79
CA ALA A 128 -6.03 -4.76 9.12
C ALA A 128 -6.79 -5.64 10.13
N SER A 129 -6.05 -6.23 11.07
CA SER A 129 -6.63 -7.05 12.14
C SER A 129 -7.62 -6.27 12.99
N GLU A 130 -7.26 -5.05 13.39
CA GLU A 130 -8.10 -4.16 14.21
C GLU A 130 -9.31 -3.62 13.45
N ALA A 131 -9.20 -3.41 12.13
CA ALA A 131 -10.34 -3.06 11.28
C ALA A 131 -11.31 -4.23 11.06
N GLY A 132 -10.86 -5.48 11.32
CA GLY A 132 -11.60 -6.70 11.06
C GLY A 132 -11.63 -7.06 9.57
N ILE A 133 -10.53 -6.82 8.86
CA ILE A 133 -10.37 -7.13 7.44
C ILE A 133 -9.20 -8.11 7.21
N THR A 134 -9.09 -8.66 6.01
CA THR A 134 -7.97 -9.53 5.66
C THR A 134 -6.70 -8.71 5.42
N GLY A 135 -5.61 -9.07 6.08
CA GLY A 135 -4.28 -8.51 5.84
C GLY A 135 -3.41 -9.49 5.07
N ILE A 136 -2.73 -9.02 4.01
CA ILE A 136 -1.68 -9.76 3.32
C ILE A 136 -0.34 -9.10 3.68
N HIS A 137 0.59 -9.90 4.19
CA HIS A 137 1.96 -9.45 4.37
C HIS A 137 2.70 -9.52 3.04
N TYR A 138 3.18 -8.39 2.56
CA TYR A 138 3.91 -8.28 1.31
C TYR A 138 5.36 -7.91 1.60
N PHE A 139 6.29 -8.79 1.26
CA PHE A 139 7.70 -8.61 1.59
C PHE A 139 8.42 -7.66 0.62
N GLY A 140 7.94 -7.56 -0.62
CA GLY A 140 8.49 -6.69 -1.67
C GLY A 140 9.93 -6.99 -2.06
N VAL A 141 10.33 -6.52 -3.24
CA VAL A 141 11.73 -6.50 -3.66
C VAL A 141 12.46 -5.44 -2.83
N GLN A 142 13.45 -5.85 -2.03
CA GLN A 142 14.37 -4.92 -1.37
C GLN A 142 15.14 -4.11 -2.43
N GLY A 143 14.65 -2.92 -2.78
CA GLY A 143 15.50 -1.85 -3.28
C GLY A 143 16.36 -1.35 -2.11
N ASP A 144 17.67 -1.54 -2.18
CA ASP A 144 18.69 -1.10 -1.21
C ASP A 144 18.73 -1.81 0.17
N GLN A 145 19.05 -3.11 0.19
CA GLN A 145 19.90 -3.60 1.30
C GLN A 145 21.36 -3.27 0.99
N PRO A 146 22.17 -2.84 1.98
CA PRO A 146 23.61 -2.86 1.86
C PRO A 146 24.04 -4.28 1.53
N VAL A 147 24.88 -4.44 0.51
CA VAL A 147 25.51 -5.71 0.15
C VAL A 147 25.98 -6.41 1.44
N PRO A 148 25.48 -7.63 1.75
CA PRO A 148 25.97 -8.36 2.91
C PRO A 148 27.47 -8.58 2.73
N SER A 149 28.24 -8.23 3.75
CA SER A 149 29.68 -8.47 3.74
C SER A 149 29.96 -9.96 3.53
N PRO A 150 31.04 -10.36 2.81
CA PRO A 150 31.24 -11.72 2.33
C PRO A 150 31.49 -12.81 3.39
N LEU A 151 31.20 -12.56 4.67
CA LEU A 151 31.61 -13.40 5.79
C LEU A 151 30.48 -14.11 6.54
N GLU A 152 29.22 -14.00 6.11
CA GLU A 152 28.13 -14.79 6.69
C GLU A 152 27.45 -15.66 5.62
N THR A 153 28.10 -16.79 5.33
CA THR A 153 27.54 -17.87 4.52
C THR A 153 26.43 -18.56 5.30
N ASN A 154 25.19 -18.12 5.11
CA ASN A 154 23.99 -18.91 5.42
C ASN A 154 23.32 -19.30 4.09
N PRO A 155 22.80 -20.53 3.95
CA PRO A 155 22.39 -21.06 2.65
C PRO A 155 21.33 -20.15 2.01
N GLN A 156 21.64 -19.69 0.81
CA GLN A 156 20.77 -18.90 -0.05
C GLN A 156 19.43 -19.60 -0.23
N PHE A 157 18.42 -19.18 0.52
CA PHE A 157 17.05 -19.29 0.05
C PHE A 157 16.96 -18.40 -1.21
N PRO A 158 16.59 -18.94 -2.39
CA PRO A 158 16.38 -18.09 -3.56
C PRO A 158 15.22 -17.15 -3.25
N TYR A 159 15.54 -15.87 -3.06
CA TYR A 159 14.52 -14.84 -2.92
C TYR A 159 13.63 -14.84 -4.17
N PRO A 160 12.31 -14.72 -4.02
CA PRO A 160 11.42 -14.73 -5.15
C PRO A 160 11.74 -13.56 -6.10
N SER A 161 11.78 -13.84 -7.41
CA SER A 161 11.84 -12.75 -8.39
C SER A 161 10.60 -11.87 -8.27
N GLU A 162 10.72 -10.58 -8.61
CA GLU A 162 9.60 -9.62 -8.64
C GLU A 162 8.37 -10.16 -9.38
N THR A 163 8.60 -10.87 -10.50
CA THR A 163 7.55 -11.53 -11.27
C THR A 163 6.83 -12.60 -10.47
N MET A 164 7.56 -13.38 -9.67
CA MET A 164 6.96 -14.40 -8.83
C MET A 164 6.16 -13.79 -7.68
N GLU A 165 6.65 -12.70 -7.08
CA GLU A 165 5.93 -12.00 -6.00
C GLU A 165 4.64 -11.35 -6.47
N ALA A 166 4.67 -10.63 -7.61
CA ALA A 166 3.47 -9.99 -8.15
C ALA A 166 2.42 -11.01 -8.58
N ARG A 167 2.84 -12.14 -9.18
CA ARG A 167 1.94 -13.25 -9.50
C ARG A 167 1.33 -13.87 -8.25
N TRP A 168 2.17 -14.20 -7.26
CA TRP A 168 1.71 -14.72 -5.99
C TRP A 168 0.69 -13.78 -5.32
N LEU A 169 0.99 -12.47 -5.30
CA LEU A 169 0.10 -11.48 -4.71
C LEU A 169 -1.24 -11.42 -5.43
N ASN A 170 -1.24 -11.43 -6.77
CA ASN A 170 -2.48 -11.46 -7.56
C ASN A 170 -3.30 -12.72 -7.26
N ASP A 171 -2.66 -13.89 -7.31
CA ASP A 171 -3.32 -15.18 -7.09
C ASP A 171 -3.93 -15.23 -5.67
N GLU A 172 -3.20 -14.71 -4.68
CA GLU A 172 -3.64 -14.66 -3.30
C GLU A 172 -4.84 -13.71 -3.11
N ILE A 173 -4.81 -12.52 -3.72
CA ILE A 173 -5.95 -11.59 -3.73
C ILE A 173 -7.19 -12.27 -4.34
N GLN A 174 -7.04 -12.87 -5.52
CA GLN A 174 -8.16 -13.53 -6.21
C GLN A 174 -8.72 -14.71 -5.41
N ARG A 175 -7.85 -15.50 -4.78
CA ARG A 175 -8.23 -16.62 -3.91
C ARG A 175 -9.06 -16.16 -2.71
N ILE A 176 -8.66 -15.08 -2.05
CA ILE A 176 -9.37 -14.51 -0.90
C ILE A 176 -10.74 -13.98 -1.33
N LEU A 177 -10.80 -13.15 -2.39
CA LEU A 177 -12.05 -12.58 -2.88
C LEU A 177 -13.05 -13.65 -3.32
N SER A 178 -12.58 -14.69 -4.02
CA SER A 178 -13.42 -15.83 -4.43
C SER A 178 -13.97 -16.61 -3.24
N SER A 179 -13.15 -16.80 -2.20
CA SER A 179 -13.57 -17.49 -0.97
C SER A 179 -14.63 -16.70 -0.20
N ASN A 180 -14.51 -15.37 -0.17
CA ASN A 180 -15.43 -14.51 0.57
C ASN A 180 -16.80 -14.40 -0.13
N ARG A 181 -16.83 -14.41 -1.47
CA ARG A 181 -18.10 -14.51 -2.23
C ARG A 181 -18.86 -15.79 -1.92
N ARG A 182 -18.18 -16.94 -1.86
CA ARG A 182 -18.80 -18.24 -1.56
C ARG A 182 -19.40 -18.34 -0.15
N ARG A 183 -18.89 -17.56 0.81
CA ARG A 183 -19.41 -17.52 2.19
C ARG A 183 -20.60 -16.59 2.37
N SER A 184 -20.91 -15.78 1.36
CA SER A 184 -21.96 -14.75 1.41
C SER A 184 -23.20 -15.12 0.61
N ALA A 185 -23.16 -16.22 -0.15
CA ALA A 185 -24.28 -16.81 -0.89
C ALA A 185 -24.90 -17.94 -0.08
#